data_AF-G0SI61-F1
#
_entry.id   AF-G0SI61-F1
#
_cell.length_a   1.000
_cell.length_b   1.000
_cell.length_c   1.000
_cell.angle_alpha   90.00
_cell.angle_beta   90.00
_cell.angle_gamma   90.00
#
_symmetry.space_group_name_H-M   'P 1'
#
loop_
_entity.id
_entity.type
_entity.pdbx_description
1 polymer ?
#
loop_
_entity_poly.entity_id
_entity_poly.type
_entity_poly.pdbx_seq_one_letter_code
_entity_poly.pdbx_strand_id
1 'polypeptide(L)'
;MSDNSKVIATEKGQLVKPTCWRDLPAPTMTREEIEQQYFANSRLFLPAVLRIPLASTLSFLSGFTLGAAHGGKMSGLQFRAEHAHKLPATTTGWYLYHKSKNYYAAKGAVRNGIRTGMRVSLWTTSMFAIEQMFDSYRGTADLLNTVTSFVTVGGWFSLWNRFSLPATARTAKFALIGGLIYGGLQDILGALRGRRIGYVEWVKDRLGKQSAEHPKGQ
;
A
#
# COMPACT_ATOMS: atom_id res chain seq x y z
N MET A 1 -9.16 -57.93 -26.74
CA MET A 1 -9.93 -56.94 -25.96
C MET A 1 -9.54 -55.57 -26.43
N SER A 2 -10.34 -55.03 -27.35
CA SER A 2 -10.29 -53.65 -27.84
C SER A 2 -11.09 -52.81 -26.84
N ASP A 3 -10.45 -51.86 -26.16
CA ASP A 3 -11.15 -50.95 -25.24
C ASP A 3 -10.97 -49.49 -25.69
N ASN A 4 -12.03 -49.03 -26.36
CA ASN A 4 -12.60 -47.69 -26.52
C ASN A 4 -11.89 -46.48 -25.87
N SER A 5 -10.65 -46.21 -26.23
CA SER A 5 -10.11 -44.86 -26.11
C SER A 5 -10.40 -44.08 -27.39
N LYS A 6 -11.09 -42.94 -27.23
CA LYS A 6 -11.40 -41.91 -28.25
C LYS A 6 -12.75 -42.02 -28.97
N VAL A 7 -13.85 -41.99 -28.23
CA VAL A 7 -15.06 -41.31 -28.74
C VAL A 7 -15.79 -40.65 -27.56
N ILE A 8 -15.43 -39.40 -27.23
CA ILE A 8 -16.36 -38.48 -26.56
C ILE A 8 -16.37 -37.18 -27.36
N ALA A 9 -17.37 -37.17 -28.25
CA ALA A 9 -18.00 -36.10 -29.01
C ALA A 9 -17.52 -34.65 -28.87
N THR A 10 -17.22 -34.09 -30.03
CA THR A 10 -17.63 -32.77 -30.50
C THR A 10 -19.16 -32.70 -30.58
N GLU A 11 -19.83 -31.78 -29.88
CA GLU A 11 -21.06 -31.09 -30.34
C GLU A 11 -21.57 -30.08 -29.30
N LYS A 12 -21.71 -28.81 -29.71
CA LYS A 12 -22.29 -27.67 -28.96
C LYS A 12 -21.41 -27.22 -27.79
N GLY A 13 -20.89 -25.98 -27.85
CA GLY A 13 -19.99 -25.35 -26.86
C GLY A 13 -20.56 -25.19 -25.44
N GLN A 14 -20.95 -26.30 -24.82
CA GLN A 14 -21.55 -26.40 -23.52
C GLN A 14 -20.56 -27.14 -22.62
N LEU A 15 -20.02 -26.42 -21.64
CA LEU A 15 -19.05 -26.92 -20.67
C LEU A 15 -19.69 -28.04 -19.84
N VAL A 16 -19.35 -29.29 -20.18
CA VAL A 16 -19.67 -30.46 -19.35
C VAL A 16 -18.84 -30.35 -18.08
N LYS A 17 -19.50 -30.27 -16.91
CA LYS A 17 -18.80 -30.29 -15.63
C LYS A 17 -18.15 -31.67 -15.45
N PRO A 18 -16.83 -31.76 -15.21
CA PRO A 18 -16.18 -33.04 -15.03
C PRO A 18 -16.71 -33.72 -13.76
N THR A 19 -17.01 -35.01 -13.88
CA THR A 19 -17.48 -35.89 -12.81
C THR A 19 -16.39 -36.18 -11.76
N CYS A 20 -15.13 -35.99 -12.13
CA CYS A 20 -13.95 -36.26 -11.31
C CYS A 20 -12.89 -35.17 -11.54
N TRP A 21 -12.20 -34.75 -10.48
CA TRP A 21 -11.09 -33.79 -10.56
C TRP A 21 -9.91 -34.27 -11.42
N ARG A 22 -9.86 -35.57 -11.73
CA ARG A 22 -8.85 -36.22 -12.57
C ARG A 22 -9.12 -36.06 -14.08
N ASP A 23 -10.35 -35.66 -14.46
CA ASP A 23 -10.78 -35.44 -15.85
C ASP A 23 -10.82 -33.94 -16.23
N LEU A 24 -10.38 -33.06 -15.31
CA LEU A 24 -10.16 -31.66 -15.65
C LEU A 24 -9.02 -31.59 -16.68
N PRO A 25 -9.23 -31.01 -17.87
CA PRO A 25 -8.11 -30.72 -18.75
C PRO A 25 -7.10 -29.90 -17.95
N ALA A 26 -5.82 -30.28 -18.02
CA ALA A 26 -4.76 -29.46 -17.44
C ALA A 26 -4.98 -28.02 -17.92
N PRO A 27 -4.91 -27.01 -17.03
CA PRO A 27 -5.21 -25.63 -17.41
C PRO A 27 -4.36 -25.29 -18.63
N THR A 28 -5.01 -25.07 -19.77
CA THR A 28 -4.36 -24.84 -21.07
C THR A 28 -3.80 -23.43 -21.18
N MET A 29 -3.78 -22.67 -20.07
CA MET A 29 -3.14 -21.37 -20.03
C MET A 29 -1.64 -21.59 -19.97
N THR A 30 -0.96 -21.16 -21.04
CA THR A 30 0.48 -21.07 -21.06
C THR A 30 0.93 -20.19 -19.89
N ARG A 31 2.09 -20.50 -19.31
CA ARG A 31 2.65 -19.76 -18.17
C ARG A 31 2.71 -18.24 -18.44
N GLU A 32 2.92 -17.89 -19.71
CA GLU A 32 2.94 -16.52 -20.22
C GLU A 32 1.56 -15.84 -20.14
N GLU A 33 0.47 -16.53 -20.48
CA GLU A 33 -0.90 -16.00 -20.35
C GLU A 33 -1.31 -15.82 -18.89
N ILE A 34 -0.88 -16.73 -18.00
CA ILE A 34 -1.09 -16.60 -16.56
C ILE A 34 -0.38 -15.34 -16.05
N GLU A 35 0.91 -15.17 -16.39
CA GLU A 35 1.67 -13.98 -16.00
C GLU A 35 1.03 -12.71 -16.56
N GLN A 36 0.65 -12.67 -17.83
CA GLN A 36 -0.05 -11.53 -18.45
C GLN A 36 -1.38 -11.22 -17.76
N GLN A 37 -2.16 -12.23 -17.36
CA GLN A 37 -3.41 -12.03 -16.62
C GLN A 37 -3.15 -11.53 -15.19
N TYR A 38 -2.08 -12.00 -14.53
CA TYR A 38 -1.62 -11.46 -13.24
C TYR A 38 -1.15 -10.00 -13.36
N PHE A 39 -0.42 -9.64 -14.42
CA PHE A 39 0.02 -8.27 -14.70
C PHE A 39 -1.16 -7.35 -15.05
N ALA A 40 -2.12 -7.82 -15.84
CA ALA A 40 -3.32 -7.07 -16.22
C ALA A 40 -4.24 -6.80 -15.01
N ASN A 41 -4.31 -7.74 -14.06
CA ASN A 41 -5.09 -7.57 -12.83
C ASN A 41 -4.34 -6.75 -11.75
N SER A 42 -3.02 -6.56 -11.90
CA SER A 42 -2.20 -5.82 -10.93
C SER A 42 -2.48 -4.31 -10.97
N ARG A 43 -2.79 -3.72 -9.80
CA ARG A 43 -3.21 -2.31 -9.64
C ARG A 43 -2.27 -1.25 -10.23
N LEU A 44 -1.01 -1.57 -10.53
CA LEU A 44 0.03 -0.63 -10.99
C LEU A 44 1.01 -1.25 -12.02
N PHE A 45 0.64 -2.34 -12.72
CA PHE A 45 1.57 -3.22 -13.47
C PHE A 45 2.73 -3.81 -12.64
N LEU A 46 2.80 -3.48 -11.36
CA LEU A 46 3.79 -3.99 -10.42
C LEU A 46 3.19 -5.19 -9.67
N PRO A 47 3.77 -6.39 -9.79
CA PRO A 47 3.37 -7.52 -8.97
C PRO A 47 3.60 -7.18 -7.50
N ALA A 48 2.80 -7.76 -6.61
CA ALA A 48 2.85 -7.50 -5.18
C ALA A 48 4.27 -7.63 -4.59
N VAL A 49 5.04 -8.58 -5.12
CA VAL A 49 6.43 -8.87 -4.76
C VAL A 49 7.38 -7.69 -5.02
N LEU A 50 7.13 -6.89 -6.07
CA LEU A 50 7.91 -5.67 -6.35
C LEU A 50 7.32 -4.43 -5.67
N ARG A 51 5.99 -4.35 -5.59
CA ARG A 51 5.29 -3.19 -5.03
C ARG A 51 5.64 -2.94 -3.56
N ILE A 52 5.61 -3.98 -2.73
CA ILE A 52 5.84 -3.86 -1.28
C ILE A 52 7.27 -3.38 -0.96
N PRO A 53 8.36 -3.99 -1.48
CA PRO A 53 9.71 -3.51 -1.18
C PRO A 53 9.97 -2.12 -1.76
N LEU A 54 9.48 -1.80 -2.97
CA LEU A 54 9.62 -0.46 -3.54
C LEU A 54 8.91 0.61 -2.70
N ALA A 55 7.67 0.34 -2.27
CA ALA A 55 6.97 1.25 -1.38
C ALA A 55 7.69 1.42 -0.04
N SER A 56 8.28 0.33 0.48
CA SER A 56 9.03 0.34 1.73
C SER A 56 10.33 1.15 1.64
N THR A 57 11.07 1.05 0.52
CA THR A 57 12.30 1.83 0.31
C THR A 57 12.02 3.31 0.11
N LEU A 58 10.99 3.65 -0.68
CA LEU A 58 10.57 5.05 -0.88
C LEU A 58 10.07 5.68 0.43
N SER A 59 9.30 4.91 1.19
CA SER A 59 8.82 5.32 2.50
C SER A 59 9.96 5.48 3.51
N PHE A 60 10.94 4.58 3.50
CA PHE A 60 12.13 4.69 4.33
C PHE A 60 12.91 5.96 3.98
N LEU A 61 13.15 6.22 2.69
CA LEU A 61 13.89 7.39 2.24
C LEU A 61 13.17 8.69 2.64
N SER A 62 11.85 8.74 2.46
CA SER A 62 11.03 9.89 2.87
C SER A 62 11.03 10.11 4.39
N GLY A 63 10.94 9.03 5.18
CA GLY A 63 11.02 9.10 6.63
C GLY A 63 12.43 9.45 7.13
N PHE A 64 13.46 8.98 6.43
CA PHE A 64 14.85 9.26 6.71
C PHE A 64 15.16 10.73 6.47
N THR A 65 14.76 11.30 5.33
CA THR A 65 15.01 12.72 5.01
C THR A 65 14.34 13.64 6.02
N LEU A 66 13.07 13.39 6.36
CA LEU A 66 12.35 14.16 7.37
C LEU A 66 12.98 14.01 8.76
N GLY A 67 13.30 12.78 9.17
CA GLY A 67 13.92 12.49 10.46
C GLY A 67 15.34 13.05 10.59
N ALA A 68 16.11 13.04 9.49
CA ALA A 68 17.46 13.58 9.43
C ALA A 68 17.44 15.11 9.50
N ALA A 69 16.55 15.77 8.76
CA ALA A 69 16.37 17.22 8.82
C ALA A 69 15.99 17.68 10.24
N HIS A 70 15.02 17.01 10.86
CA HIS A 70 14.60 17.31 12.22
C HIS A 70 15.70 17.03 13.26
N GLY A 71 16.34 15.87 13.18
CA GLY A 71 17.39 15.45 14.11
C GLY A 71 18.66 16.31 14.03
N GLY A 72 19.06 16.72 12.84
CA GLY A 72 20.20 17.62 12.62
C GLY A 72 19.94 19.02 13.20
N LYS A 73 18.71 19.54 13.01
CA LYS A 73 18.32 20.86 13.56
C LYS A 73 18.34 20.84 15.10
N MET A 74 17.73 19.85 15.73
CA MET A 74 17.65 19.77 17.19
C MET A 74 19.03 19.62 17.85
N SER A 75 19.87 18.72 17.33
CA SER A 75 21.24 18.53 17.83
C SER A 75 22.14 19.75 17.60
N GLY A 76 21.97 20.45 16.48
CA GLY A 76 22.67 21.71 16.22
C GLY A 76 22.25 22.84 17.17
N LEU A 77 20.97 22.95 17.50
CA LEU A 77 20.46 23.93 18.48
C LEU A 77 20.96 23.59 19.89
N GLN A 78 20.94 22.32 20.28
CA GLN A 78 21.48 21.88 21.56
C GLN A 78 22.97 22.20 21.68
N PHE A 79 23.79 21.91 20.66
CA PHE A 79 25.21 22.24 20.66
C PHE A 79 25.44 23.75 20.84
N ARG A 80 24.63 24.60 20.19
CA ARG A 80 24.70 26.06 20.34
C ARG A 80 24.28 26.52 21.74
N ALA A 81 23.28 25.87 22.34
CA ALA A 81 22.86 26.18 23.70
C ALA A 81 23.97 25.82 24.71
N GLU A 82 24.58 24.63 24.58
CA GLU A 82 25.66 24.16 25.44
C GLU A 82 26.92 25.02 25.29
N HIS A 83 27.23 25.49 24.08
CA HIS A 83 28.43 26.29 23.78
C HIS A 83 28.18 27.79 23.65
N ALA A 84 27.03 28.29 24.10
CA ALA A 84 26.69 29.72 24.01
C ALA A 84 27.71 30.63 24.70
N HIS A 85 28.37 30.12 25.75
CA HIS A 85 29.42 30.82 26.51
C HIS A 85 30.82 30.70 25.90
N LYS A 86 31.02 29.88 24.85
CA LYS A 86 32.33 29.60 24.20
C LYS A 86 32.30 30.00 22.72
N LEU A 87 32.00 31.26 22.44
CA LEU A 87 32.06 31.77 21.08
C LEU A 87 33.54 31.89 20.64
N PRO A 88 33.88 31.45 19.42
CA PRO A 88 35.26 31.47 18.97
C PRO A 88 35.78 32.90 18.79
N ALA A 89 36.86 33.26 19.50
CA ALA A 89 37.55 34.55 19.37
C ALA A 89 38.79 34.49 18.46
N THR A 90 39.28 33.28 18.14
CA THR A 90 40.45 33.05 17.27
C THR A 90 40.05 32.32 15.98
N THR A 91 40.81 32.50 14.91
CA THR A 91 40.57 31.87 13.59
C THR A 91 40.59 30.34 13.67
N THR A 92 41.54 29.76 14.41
CA THR A 92 41.62 28.32 14.66
C THR A 92 40.41 27.81 15.47
N GLY A 93 39.98 28.57 16.48
CA GLY A 93 38.80 28.23 17.29
C GLY A 93 37.51 28.21 16.48
N TRP A 94 37.38 29.10 15.48
CA TRP A 94 36.22 29.14 14.59
C TRP A 94 36.06 27.85 13.79
N TYR A 95 37.16 27.31 13.25
CA TYR A 95 37.16 26.06 12.50
C TYR A 95 36.79 24.86 13.39
N LEU A 96 37.43 24.75 14.57
CA LEU A 96 37.18 23.65 15.51
C LEU A 96 35.73 23.66 16.04
N TYR A 97 35.17 24.85 16.26
CA TYR A 97 33.77 25.02 16.64
C TYR A 97 32.83 24.48 15.56
N HIS A 98 33.02 24.87 14.30
CA HIS A 98 32.16 24.45 13.19
C HIS A 98 32.31 22.97 12.83
N LYS A 99 33.53 22.42 12.91
CA LYS A 99 33.77 20.98 12.73
C LYS A 99 33.01 20.15 13.78
N SER A 100 33.12 20.54 15.04
CA SER A 100 32.39 19.90 16.15
C SER A 100 30.87 20.04 15.96
N LYS A 101 30.38 21.24 15.65
CA LYS A 101 28.95 21.49 15.39
C LYS A 101 28.40 20.61 14.28
N ASN A 102 29.10 20.52 13.16
CA ASN A 102 28.68 19.69 12.02
C ASN A 102 28.72 18.21 12.36
N TYR A 103 29.68 17.76 13.18
CA TYR A 103 29.72 16.37 13.65
C TYR A 103 28.52 16.01 14.54
N TYR A 104 28.20 16.84 15.53
CA TYR A 104 27.03 16.61 16.39
C TYR A 104 25.72 16.69 15.60
N ALA A 105 25.62 17.63 14.66
CA ALA A 105 24.47 17.75 13.77
C ALA A 105 24.31 16.52 12.86
N ALA A 106 25.39 16.05 12.22
CA ALA A 106 25.37 14.86 11.36
C ALA A 106 25.01 13.59 12.16
N LYS A 107 25.60 13.42 13.36
CA LYS A 107 25.27 12.31 14.26
C LYS A 107 23.80 12.31 14.67
N GLY A 108 23.26 13.49 15.01
CA GLY A 108 21.85 13.67 15.33
C GLY A 108 20.92 13.41 14.15
N ALA A 109 21.32 13.84 12.95
CA ALA A 109 20.58 13.60 11.71
C ALA A 109 20.51 12.10 11.37
N VAL A 110 21.65 11.38 11.37
CA VAL A 110 21.68 9.95 11.04
C VAL A 110 20.88 9.13 12.05
N ARG A 111 21.06 9.38 13.36
CA ARG A 111 20.36 8.62 14.42
C ARG A 111 18.84 8.78 14.32
N ASN A 112 18.35 10.01 14.17
CA ASN A 112 16.91 10.27 14.07
C ASN A 112 16.35 9.88 12.70
N GLY A 113 17.12 10.03 11.63
CA GLY A 113 16.78 9.61 10.27
C GLY A 113 16.54 8.11 10.20
N ILE A 114 17.47 7.29 10.69
CA ILE A 114 17.32 5.83 10.73
C ILE A 114 16.11 5.42 11.58
N ARG A 115 15.99 5.97 12.79
CA ARG A 115 14.89 5.65 13.71
C ARG A 115 13.52 5.98 13.11
N THR A 116 13.40 7.14 12.47
CA THR A 116 12.14 7.60 11.87
C THR A 116 11.86 6.84 10.58
N GLY A 117 12.86 6.69 9.70
CA GLY A 117 12.77 5.93 8.45
C GLY A 117 12.31 4.50 8.67
N MET A 118 12.93 3.77 9.62
CA MET A 118 12.53 2.40 9.96
C MET A 118 11.10 2.31 10.49
N ARG A 119 10.69 3.25 11.35
CA ARG A 119 9.31 3.28 11.87
C ARG A 119 8.30 3.49 10.75
N VAL A 120 8.53 4.47 9.89
CA VAL A 120 7.60 4.77 8.78
C VAL A 120 7.59 3.61 7.79
N SER A 121 8.74 3.04 7.42
CA SER A 121 8.79 1.91 6.49
C SER A 121 8.04 0.70 7.03
N LEU A 122 8.19 0.36 8.32
CA LEU A 122 7.46 -0.75 8.95
C LEU A 122 5.94 -0.57 8.82
N TRP A 123 5.42 0.61 9.15
CA TRP A 123 3.98 0.89 9.06
C TRP A 123 3.47 0.88 7.62
N THR A 124 4.25 1.40 6.68
CA THR A 124 3.92 1.36 5.25
C THR A 124 3.88 -0.08 4.75
N THR A 125 4.89 -0.90 5.05
CA THR A 125 4.91 -2.32 4.68
C THR A 125 3.70 -3.05 5.25
N SER A 126 3.34 -2.82 6.51
CA SER A 126 2.15 -3.41 7.13
C SER A 126 0.86 -3.07 6.37
N MET A 127 0.71 -1.81 5.95
CA MET A 127 -0.47 -1.36 5.19
C MET A 127 -0.58 -2.06 3.84
N PHE A 128 0.50 -2.09 3.06
CA PHE A 128 0.50 -2.77 1.76
C PHE A 128 0.36 -4.29 1.89
N ALA A 129 0.89 -4.90 2.96
CA ALA A 129 0.71 -6.33 3.22
C ALA A 129 -0.76 -6.68 3.52
N ILE A 130 -1.46 -5.86 4.31
CA ILE A 130 -2.88 -6.07 4.62
C ILE A 130 -3.75 -5.80 3.38
N GLU A 131 -3.44 -4.79 2.58
CA GLU A 131 -4.10 -4.57 1.29
C GLU A 131 -3.95 -5.78 0.37
N GLN A 132 -2.73 -6.32 0.24
CA GLN A 132 -2.50 -7.52 -0.55
C GLN A 132 -3.28 -8.72 -0.01
N MET A 133 -3.37 -8.87 1.32
CA MET A 133 -4.13 -9.94 1.95
C MET A 133 -5.63 -9.85 1.63
N PHE A 134 -6.22 -8.65 1.68
CA PHE A 134 -7.63 -8.45 1.32
C PHE A 134 -7.91 -8.63 -0.17
N ASP A 135 -6.99 -8.16 -1.03
CA ASP A 135 -7.09 -8.34 -2.48
C ASP A 135 -7.03 -9.83 -2.85
N SER A 136 -6.14 -10.61 -2.22
CA SER A 136 -6.06 -12.07 -2.41
C SER A 136 -7.32 -12.80 -1.91
N TYR A 137 -7.96 -12.32 -0.84
CA TYR A 137 -9.14 -12.97 -0.28
C TYR A 137 -10.42 -12.69 -1.10
N ARG A 138 -10.61 -11.45 -1.60
CA ARG A 138 -11.81 -11.06 -2.36
C ARG A 138 -11.67 -11.19 -3.88
N GLY A 139 -10.46 -11.43 -4.39
CA GLY A 139 -10.17 -11.52 -5.83
C GLY A 139 -10.45 -10.24 -6.61
N THR A 140 -10.73 -9.14 -5.91
CA THR A 140 -11.12 -7.83 -6.45
C THR A 140 -10.27 -6.77 -5.80
N ALA A 141 -9.91 -5.77 -6.58
CA ALA A 141 -8.96 -4.74 -6.18
C ALA A 141 -9.69 -3.39 -6.13
N ASP A 142 -10.49 -3.18 -5.08
CA ASP A 142 -11.36 -2.00 -4.91
C ASP A 142 -10.91 -1.05 -3.77
N LEU A 143 -11.30 0.22 -3.85
CA LEU A 143 -11.05 1.24 -2.82
C LEU A 143 -11.46 0.81 -1.41
N LEU A 144 -12.50 -0.01 -1.27
CA LEU A 144 -12.92 -0.54 0.02
C LEU A 144 -11.82 -1.38 0.70
N ASN A 145 -11.08 -2.20 -0.04
CA ASN A 145 -9.98 -2.99 0.52
C ASN A 145 -8.89 -2.07 1.07
N THR A 146 -8.53 -1.03 0.31
CA THR A 146 -7.56 -0.02 0.72
C THR A 146 -8.02 0.71 1.98
N VAL A 147 -9.27 1.19 2.04
CA VAL A 147 -9.81 1.86 3.24
C VAL A 147 -9.80 0.92 4.45
N THR A 148 -10.22 -0.34 4.28
CA THR A 148 -10.20 -1.31 5.37
C THR A 148 -8.78 -1.62 5.85
N SER A 149 -7.79 -1.64 4.96
CA SER A 149 -6.39 -1.80 5.34
C SER A 149 -5.87 -0.61 6.15
N PHE A 150 -6.19 0.61 5.74
CA PHE A 150 -5.82 1.82 6.50
C PHE A 150 -6.44 1.82 7.90
N VAL A 151 -7.72 1.48 8.02
CA VAL A 151 -8.41 1.40 9.31
C VAL A 151 -7.83 0.27 10.17
N THR A 152 -7.50 -0.88 9.56
CA THR A 152 -6.89 -2.02 10.27
C THR A 152 -5.51 -1.65 10.83
N VAL A 153 -4.65 -1.04 10.01
CA VAL A 153 -3.34 -0.55 10.47
C VAL A 153 -3.48 0.56 11.50
N GLY A 154 -4.43 1.48 11.32
CA GLY A 154 -4.70 2.54 12.28
C GLY A 154 -5.19 2.00 13.63
N GLY A 155 -6.05 0.98 13.62
CA GLY A 155 -6.49 0.26 14.80
C GLY A 155 -5.33 -0.46 15.49
N TRP A 156 -4.51 -1.19 14.72
CA TRP A 156 -3.31 -1.85 15.23
C TRP A 156 -2.33 -0.84 15.85
N PHE A 157 -2.08 0.29 15.18
CA PHE A 157 -1.26 1.38 15.68
C PHE A 157 -1.81 1.96 16.99
N SER A 158 -3.13 2.11 17.09
CA SER A 158 -3.79 2.63 18.29
C SER A 158 -3.63 1.68 19.49
N LEU A 159 -3.76 0.37 19.26
CA LEU A 159 -3.54 -0.65 20.29
C LEU A 159 -2.08 -0.68 20.73
N TRP A 160 -1.15 -0.60 19.77
CA TRP A 160 0.29 -0.59 20.03
C TRP A 160 0.72 0.58 20.93
N ASN A 161 0.14 1.76 20.73
CA ASN A 161 0.45 2.95 21.52
C ASN A 161 -0.46 3.15 22.74
N ARG A 162 -1.40 2.22 23.00
CA ARG A 162 -2.37 2.28 24.11
C ARG A 162 -3.05 3.65 24.25
N PHE A 163 -3.56 4.17 23.14
CA PHE A 163 -4.19 5.50 23.13
C PHE A 163 -5.50 5.55 23.92
N SER A 164 -5.78 6.73 24.50
CA SER A 164 -7.07 7.05 25.08
C SER A 164 -8.15 7.17 24.00
N LEU A 165 -9.42 6.94 24.37
CA LEU A 165 -10.57 7.00 23.46
C LEU A 165 -10.58 8.21 22.48
N PRO A 166 -10.31 9.46 22.91
CA PRO A 166 -10.29 10.60 21.98
C PRO A 166 -9.11 10.56 20.99
N ALA A 167 -7.96 9.99 21.36
CA ALA A 167 -6.81 9.86 20.47
C ALA A 167 -7.02 8.72 19.44
N THR A 168 -7.66 7.63 19.85
CA THR A 168 -8.10 6.55 18.96
C THR A 168 -9.07 7.09 17.90
N ALA A 169 -10.05 7.90 18.30
CA ALA A 169 -11.01 8.50 17.36
C ALA A 169 -10.33 9.39 16.31
N ARG A 170 -9.35 10.21 16.73
CA ARG A 170 -8.55 11.03 15.80
C ARG A 170 -7.73 10.16 14.84
N THR A 171 -7.08 9.12 15.35
CA THR A 171 -6.28 8.19 14.55
C THR A 171 -7.16 7.47 13.52
N ALA A 172 -8.34 7.00 13.92
CA ALA A 172 -9.31 6.39 13.01
C ALA A 172 -9.80 7.36 11.93
N LYS A 173 -10.07 8.64 12.29
CA LYS A 173 -10.42 9.68 11.32
C LYS A 173 -9.31 9.90 10.29
N PHE A 174 -8.05 10.00 10.73
CA PHE A 174 -6.92 10.15 9.81
C PHE A 174 -6.71 8.91 8.94
N ALA A 175 -6.90 7.71 9.49
CA ALA A 175 -6.84 6.47 8.73
C ALA A 175 -7.93 6.42 7.65
N LEU A 176 -9.18 6.79 7.98
CA LEU A 176 -10.28 6.85 7.03
C LEU A 176 -10.03 7.87 5.92
N ILE A 177 -9.65 9.10 6.27
CA ILE A 177 -9.37 10.15 5.29
C ILE A 177 -8.20 9.75 4.40
N GLY A 178 -7.11 9.24 4.99
CA GLY A 178 -5.94 8.77 4.24
C GLY A 178 -6.29 7.62 3.29
N GLY A 179 -7.08 6.65 3.76
CA GLY A 179 -7.54 5.53 2.94
C GLY A 179 -8.45 5.96 1.79
N LEU A 180 -9.34 6.94 2.00
CA LEU A 180 -10.19 7.49 0.94
C LEU A 180 -9.39 8.26 -0.10
N ILE A 181 -8.44 9.10 0.32
CA ILE A 181 -7.57 9.86 -0.60
C ILE A 181 -6.73 8.89 -1.43
N TYR A 182 -6.09 7.93 -0.77
CA TYR A 182 -5.19 7.01 -1.44
C TYR A 182 -5.94 5.99 -2.32
N GLY A 183 -7.02 5.40 -1.81
CA GLY A 183 -7.89 4.51 -2.59
C GLY A 183 -8.57 5.24 -3.75
N GLY A 184 -9.00 6.49 -3.56
CA GLY A 184 -9.52 7.33 -4.63
C GLY A 184 -8.49 7.60 -5.72
N LEU A 185 -7.24 7.90 -5.34
CA LEU A 185 -6.15 8.07 -6.29
C LEU A 185 -5.85 6.77 -7.05
N GLN A 186 -5.88 5.62 -6.37
CA GLN A 186 -5.72 4.31 -7.01
C GLN A 186 -6.84 4.02 -8.01
N ASP A 187 -8.10 4.33 -7.66
CA ASP A 187 -9.27 4.09 -8.51
C ASP A 187 -9.28 5.04 -9.72
N ILE A 188 -8.93 6.32 -9.57
CA ILE A 188 -8.77 7.26 -10.69
C ILE A 188 -7.70 6.77 -11.66
N LEU A 189 -6.53 6.38 -11.14
CA LEU A 189 -5.46 5.83 -11.96
C LEU A 189 -5.91 4.50 -12.62
N GLY A 190 -6.72 3.69 -11.95
CA GLY A 190 -7.28 2.46 -12.48
C GLY A 190 -8.30 2.70 -13.61
N ALA A 191 -9.18 3.68 -13.43
CA ALA A 191 -10.17 4.10 -14.42
C ALA A 191 -9.53 4.65 -15.69
N LEU A 192 -8.50 5.51 -15.55
CA LEU A 192 -7.73 6.05 -16.67
C LEU A 192 -6.99 4.96 -17.47
N ARG A 193 -6.72 3.81 -16.84
CA ARG A 193 -6.07 2.65 -17.47
C ARG A 193 -7.07 1.63 -18.04
N GLY A 194 -8.37 1.93 -18.04
CA GLY A 194 -9.40 1.05 -18.61
C GLY A 194 -9.74 -0.18 -17.76
N ARG A 195 -9.33 -0.21 -16.49
CA ARG A 195 -9.65 -1.33 -15.59
C ARG A 195 -11.10 -1.22 -15.11
N ARG A 196 -11.87 -2.31 -15.22
CA ARG A 196 -13.23 -2.37 -14.67
C ARG A 196 -13.17 -2.37 -13.15
N ILE A 197 -13.73 -1.35 -12.52
CA ILE A 197 -13.79 -1.19 -11.06
C ILE A 197 -15.06 -1.90 -10.57
N GLY A 198 -14.92 -2.89 -9.69
CA GLY A 198 -16.03 -3.78 -9.31
C GLY A 198 -17.19 -3.04 -8.64
N TYR A 199 -16.90 -1.99 -7.86
CA TYR A 199 -17.96 -1.14 -7.26
C TYR A 199 -18.76 -0.36 -8.31
N VAL A 200 -18.14 0.09 -9.41
CA VAL A 200 -18.85 0.82 -10.47
C VAL A 200 -19.88 -0.09 -11.15
N GLU A 201 -19.55 -1.36 -11.35
CA GLU A 201 -20.50 -2.35 -11.88
C GLU A 201 -21.60 -2.68 -10.87
N TRP A 202 -21.28 -2.87 -9.58
CA TRP A 202 -22.30 -3.07 -8.54
C TRP A 202 -23.26 -1.88 -8.40
N VAL A 203 -22.75 -0.64 -8.43
CA VAL A 203 -23.59 0.57 -8.40
C VAL A 203 -24.40 0.71 -9.68
N LYS A 204 -23.79 0.47 -10.85
CA LYS A 204 -24.47 0.53 -12.15
C LYS A 204 -25.57 -0.53 -12.25
N ASP A 205 -25.36 -1.73 -11.73
CA ASP A 205 -26.36 -2.79 -11.68
C ASP A 205 -27.50 -2.46 -10.70
N ARG A 206 -27.19 -1.78 -9.58
CA ARG A 206 -28.22 -1.34 -8.62
C ARG A 206 -29.08 -0.20 -9.17
N LEU A 207 -28.46 0.77 -9.84
CA LEU A 207 -29.15 1.90 -10.49
C LEU A 207 -29.90 1.47 -11.76
N GLY A 208 -29.35 0.52 -12.52
CA GLY A 208 -30.00 -0.08 -13.67
C GLY A 208 -31.26 -0.86 -13.29
N LYS A 209 -31.23 -1.57 -12.16
CA LYS A 209 -32.42 -2.26 -11.62
C LYS A 209 -33.53 -1.30 -11.19
N GLN A 210 -33.20 -0.15 -10.58
CA GLN A 210 -34.22 0.85 -10.22
C GLN A 210 -34.85 1.55 -11.44
N SER A 211 -34.11 1.70 -12.55
CA SER A 211 -34.65 2.28 -13.79
C SER A 211 -35.60 1.32 -14.53
N ALA A 212 -35.46 0.01 -14.33
CA ALA A 212 -36.36 -1.01 -14.87
C ALA A 212 -37.66 -1.17 -14.06
N GLU A 213 -37.68 -0.71 -12.81
CA GLU A 213 -38.81 -0.85 -11.88
C GLU A 213 -39.78 0.35 -11.91
N HIS A 214 -39.47 1.41 -12.67
CA HIS A 214 -40.39 2.52 -12.92
C HIS A 214 -40.94 2.44 -14.35
N PRO A 215 -41.95 1.59 -14.63
CA PRO A 215 -42.69 1.69 -15.87
C PRO A 215 -43.36 3.05 -15.88
N LYS A 216 -43.05 3.87 -16.88
CA LYS A 216 -43.80 5.09 -17.18
C LYS A 216 -45.23 4.67 -17.52
N GLY A 217 -46.10 4.67 -16.51
CA GLY A 217 -47.53 4.56 -16.68
C GLY A 217 -48.07 5.90 -17.14
N GLN A 218 -48.56 5.88 -18.39
CA GLN A 218 -49.55 6.77 -19.03
C GLN A 218 -49.17 8.24 -19.25
#